data_AF-A0A229X981-F1
#
_entry.id   AF-A0A229X981-F1
#
_cell.length_a   1.000
_cell.length_b   1.000
_cell.length_c   1.000
_cell.angle_alpha   90.00
_cell.angle_beta   90.00
_cell.angle_gamma   90.00
#
_symmetry.space_group_name_H-M   'P 1'
#
loop_
_entity.id
_entity.type
_entity.pdbx_description
1 polymer ?
#
loop_
_entity_poly.entity_id
_entity_poly.type
_entity_poly.pdbx_seq_one_letter_code
_entity_poly.pdbx_strand_id
1 'polypeptide(L)'
;MVALTWLSAAAALVLSAWPTAASATPGFRNAASPSYHSSASACPERCSNAGPNTGNWSVYADFKQIHKCKETMFYDFSLFDDVDDRNRTHRIQACSSYRPDFATLPPTTARIASAELVDVEFELGWWHQGFGLAAAGLRSIVKQMRRYAEGGHGPTDRPFIIYGQSGQAMIGLYIGQGLLNQGLSESALKLFQDNLDKLKVSTPSLAMQLCEEGYDSTHVFGIIATSNGTFAPIQSAIKAWANATCLSFSGSTKFAGSAKFTTPLLNGNHTTTNPTILARNLARNIVTRADGDSGANFTKYNPGDGFCSNLKPKQHICCSSGDLPDFRPQPNEDSSCKAYQVQANDTCDSLAAEYSLKMDDLKEFNKNT
;
A
#
# COMPACT_ATOMS: atom_id res chain seq x y z
N MET A 1 -77.25 42.42 14.25
CA MET A 1 -77.57 41.02 14.60
C MET A 1 -77.30 40.20 13.37
N VAL A 2 -76.20 39.46 13.34
CA VAL A 2 -75.86 38.25 12.55
C VAL A 2 -74.34 38.10 12.72
N ALA A 3 -73.95 36.98 13.32
CA ALA A 3 -72.63 36.72 13.85
C ALA A 3 -71.67 36.21 12.76
N LEU A 4 -70.41 36.63 12.88
CA LEU A 4 -69.25 36.03 12.22
C LEU A 4 -69.07 34.58 12.70
N THR A 5 -68.97 33.63 11.77
CA THR A 5 -68.33 32.34 12.00
C THR A 5 -67.17 32.18 11.03
N TRP A 6 -65.96 32.22 11.57
CA TRP A 6 -64.73 31.88 10.86
C TRP A 6 -64.56 30.36 10.88
N LEU A 7 -64.39 29.77 9.69
CA LEU A 7 -63.91 28.40 9.53
C LEU A 7 -62.39 28.40 9.72
N SER A 8 -61.92 27.84 10.83
CA SER A 8 -60.52 27.46 11.01
C SER A 8 -60.42 25.95 10.95
N ALA A 9 -59.91 25.42 9.84
CA ALA A 9 -59.57 24.01 9.70
C ALA A 9 -58.35 23.69 10.59
N ALA A 10 -58.54 22.86 11.61
CA ALA A 10 -57.44 22.29 12.37
C ALA A 10 -56.86 21.09 11.59
N ALA A 11 -55.71 21.29 10.93
CA ALA A 11 -54.93 20.20 10.38
C ALA A 11 -54.18 19.49 11.52
N ALA A 12 -54.56 18.24 11.80
CA ALA A 12 -53.79 17.38 12.69
C ALA A 12 -52.53 16.90 11.96
N LEU A 13 -51.40 17.54 12.23
CA LEU A 13 -50.07 17.06 11.86
C LEU A 13 -49.69 15.90 12.79
N VAL A 14 -49.84 14.68 12.32
CA VAL A 14 -49.25 13.50 12.96
C VAL A 14 -47.75 13.55 12.71
N LEU A 15 -46.98 13.99 13.70
CA LEU A 15 -45.53 13.84 13.76
C LEU A 15 -45.21 12.34 13.93
N SER A 16 -45.05 11.63 12.81
CA SER A 16 -44.35 10.35 12.83
C SER A 16 -42.86 10.64 13.05
N ALA A 17 -42.38 10.42 14.27
CA ALA A 17 -40.96 10.41 14.56
C ALA A 17 -40.33 9.23 13.81
N TRP A 18 -39.70 9.50 12.68
CA TRP A 18 -38.78 8.55 12.08
C TRP A 18 -37.57 8.49 13.02
N PRO A 19 -37.16 7.30 13.49
CA PRO A 19 -35.90 7.21 14.21
C PRO A 19 -34.83 7.70 13.24
N THR A 20 -34.14 8.77 13.63
CA THR A 20 -32.89 9.17 13.02
C THR A 20 -32.01 7.94 13.02
N ALA A 21 -31.81 7.35 11.85
CA ALA A 21 -30.80 6.32 11.67
C ALA A 21 -29.47 6.96 12.05
N ALA A 22 -29.01 6.67 13.26
CA ALA A 22 -27.66 6.95 13.67
C ALA A 22 -26.78 6.24 12.63
N SER A 23 -26.18 7.04 11.75
CA SER A 23 -25.13 6.57 10.87
C SER A 23 -23.95 6.27 11.78
N ALA A 24 -23.92 5.06 12.32
CA ALA A 24 -22.74 4.55 12.99
C ALA A 24 -21.64 4.61 11.93
N THR A 25 -20.67 5.50 12.12
CA THR A 25 -19.36 5.39 11.50
C THR A 25 -18.92 3.93 11.65
N PRO A 26 -18.47 3.26 10.58
CA PRO A 26 -18.09 1.87 10.67
C PRO A 26 -16.99 1.76 11.72
N GLY A 27 -17.34 1.24 12.89
CA GLY A 27 -16.37 0.91 13.91
C GLY A 27 -15.39 -0.05 13.27
N PHE A 28 -14.11 0.29 13.29
CA PHE A 28 -13.05 -0.61 12.89
C PHE A 28 -13.29 -1.95 13.61
N ARG A 29 -13.56 -3.01 12.85
CA ARG A 29 -13.50 -4.36 13.43
C ARG A 29 -12.05 -4.57 13.77
N ASN A 30 -11.73 -4.53 15.07
CA ASN A 30 -10.41 -4.90 15.54
C ASN A 30 -10.10 -6.29 14.98
N ALA A 31 -8.96 -6.40 14.28
CA ALA A 31 -8.48 -7.68 13.80
C ALA A 31 -8.44 -8.65 14.99
N ALA A 32 -9.22 -9.73 14.91
CA ALA A 32 -9.30 -10.68 15.99
C ALA A 32 -7.96 -11.42 16.09
N SER A 33 -7.40 -11.49 17.29
CA SER A 33 -6.42 -12.53 17.58
C SER A 33 -7.10 -13.88 17.34
N PRO A 34 -6.41 -14.86 16.74
CA PRO A 34 -6.96 -16.19 16.59
C PRO A 34 -7.38 -16.71 17.97
N SER A 35 -8.66 -17.02 18.16
CA SER A 35 -9.10 -17.69 19.37
C SER A 35 -8.35 -19.02 19.48
N TYR A 36 -7.93 -19.37 20.71
CA TYR A 36 -7.26 -20.64 21.03
C TYR A 36 -8.24 -21.81 20.88
N HIS A 37 -8.71 -22.05 19.66
CA HIS A 37 -9.50 -23.22 19.32
C HIS A 37 -8.54 -24.33 18.92
N SER A 38 -8.62 -25.42 19.68
CA SER A 38 -7.93 -26.71 19.53
C SER A 38 -7.29 -26.91 18.16
N SER A 39 -5.96 -26.97 18.10
CA SER A 39 -5.11 -27.86 17.27
C SER A 39 -5.51 -28.24 15.81
N ALA A 40 -6.56 -27.65 15.22
CA ALA A 40 -7.30 -28.18 14.08
C ALA A 40 -7.31 -27.22 12.88
N SER A 41 -6.91 -25.95 13.05
CA SER A 41 -6.44 -25.15 11.91
C SER A 41 -5.20 -24.36 12.31
N ALA A 42 -4.03 -24.90 11.95
CA ALA A 42 -2.77 -24.16 11.96
C ALA A 42 -2.77 -22.95 11.00
N CYS A 43 -3.77 -22.87 10.13
CA CYS A 43 -3.95 -21.82 9.15
C CYS A 43 -4.81 -20.68 9.69
N PRO A 44 -4.54 -19.42 9.29
CA PRO A 44 -5.44 -18.30 9.49
C PRO A 44 -6.81 -18.49 8.87
N GLU A 45 -7.70 -17.51 9.11
CA GLU A 45 -8.96 -17.45 8.38
C GLU A 45 -8.72 -17.39 6.87
N ARG A 46 -9.61 -18.05 6.13
CA ARG A 46 -9.56 -18.12 4.68
C ARG A 46 -9.70 -16.74 4.05
N CYS A 47 -8.88 -16.43 3.05
CA CYS A 47 -8.88 -15.12 2.38
C CYS A 47 -10.24 -14.76 1.75
N SER A 48 -11.02 -15.74 1.27
CA SER A 48 -12.38 -15.48 0.77
C SER A 48 -13.36 -14.99 1.84
N ASN A 49 -13.11 -15.33 3.11
CA ASN A 49 -13.96 -14.98 4.25
C ASN A 49 -13.48 -13.67 4.88
N ALA A 50 -12.16 -13.54 5.09
CA ALA A 50 -11.55 -12.32 5.63
C ALA A 50 -11.73 -11.11 4.67
N GLY A 51 -11.88 -11.39 3.37
CA GLY A 51 -12.11 -10.40 2.34
C GLY A 51 -10.83 -9.73 1.85
N PRO A 52 -10.94 -8.78 0.90
CA PRO A 52 -9.78 -8.18 0.25
C PRO A 52 -9.07 -7.13 1.13
N ASN A 53 -9.74 -6.60 2.16
CA ASN A 53 -9.13 -5.62 3.06
C ASN A 53 -8.24 -6.34 4.09
N THR A 54 -6.92 -6.16 3.97
CA THR A 54 -5.91 -6.76 4.86
C THR A 54 -6.09 -6.37 6.32
N GLY A 55 -6.71 -5.22 6.58
CA GLY A 55 -7.12 -4.76 7.92
C GLY A 55 -7.96 -5.77 8.69
N ASN A 56 -8.75 -6.59 7.98
CA ASN A 56 -9.65 -7.60 8.57
C ASN A 56 -8.99 -8.96 8.79
N TRP A 57 -7.75 -9.17 8.32
CA TRP A 57 -7.07 -10.46 8.42
C TRP A 57 -6.64 -10.75 9.86
N SER A 58 -6.50 -12.04 10.19
CA SER A 58 -6.07 -12.47 11.53
C SER A 58 -4.65 -11.96 11.84
N VAL A 59 -4.43 -11.48 13.07
CA VAL A 59 -3.14 -10.90 13.49
C VAL A 59 -2.32 -11.88 14.31
N TYR A 60 -1.03 -11.97 14.00
CA TYR A 60 -0.04 -12.83 14.64
C TYR A 60 1.16 -12.01 15.12
N ALA A 61 1.70 -12.39 16.27
CA ALA A 61 2.90 -11.80 16.87
C ALA A 61 4.21 -12.33 16.26
N ASP A 62 4.16 -13.53 15.68
CA ASP A 62 5.27 -14.21 15.03
C ASP A 62 4.76 -15.30 14.08
N PHE A 63 5.66 -15.93 13.32
CA PHE A 63 5.30 -17.00 12.40
C PHE A 63 5.12 -18.38 13.06
N LYS A 64 5.34 -18.56 14.37
CA LYS A 64 5.42 -19.90 15.00
C LYS A 64 4.11 -20.67 14.89
N GLN A 65 2.97 -20.00 15.04
CA GLN A 65 1.65 -20.63 14.93
C GLN A 65 1.33 -21.02 13.48
N ILE A 66 1.57 -20.09 12.55
CA ILE A 66 1.12 -20.19 11.15
C ILE A 66 2.10 -20.93 10.24
N HIS A 67 3.35 -21.13 10.66
CA HIS A 67 4.34 -21.93 9.94
C HIS A 67 3.90 -23.38 9.70
N LYS A 68 3.01 -23.91 10.55
CA LYS A 68 2.43 -25.26 10.41
C LYS A 68 1.36 -25.34 9.31
N CYS A 69 0.88 -24.20 8.80
CA CYS A 69 -0.09 -24.16 7.72
C CYS A 69 0.53 -24.63 6.40
N LYS A 70 -0.15 -25.54 5.70
CA LYS A 70 0.29 -26.06 4.39
C LYS A 70 -0.39 -25.36 3.21
N GLU A 71 -1.31 -24.45 3.49
CA GLU A 71 -2.03 -23.68 2.48
C GLU A 71 -1.15 -22.53 1.95
N THR A 72 -1.58 -21.90 0.87
CA THR A 72 -0.94 -20.67 0.40
C THR A 72 -1.34 -19.54 1.32
N MET A 73 -0.37 -18.78 1.79
CA MET A 73 -0.55 -17.73 2.78
C MET A 73 -0.34 -16.36 2.13
N PHE A 74 -1.14 -15.39 2.53
CA PHE A 74 -0.94 -13.98 2.20
C PHE A 74 -0.72 -13.19 3.47
N TYR A 75 0.18 -12.22 3.40
CA TYR A 75 0.55 -11.41 4.55
C TYR A 75 0.52 -9.92 4.23
N ASP A 76 0.19 -9.15 5.26
CA ASP A 76 0.39 -7.72 5.34
C ASP A 76 1.11 -7.41 6.67
N PHE A 77 2.23 -6.70 6.57
CA PHE A 77 3.03 -6.25 7.70
C PHE A 77 3.84 -5.02 7.26
N SER A 78 4.32 -4.25 8.23
CA SER A 78 5.10 -3.05 7.96
C SER A 78 6.37 -3.37 7.17
N LEU A 79 6.64 -2.60 6.10
CA LEU A 79 7.88 -2.69 5.34
C LEU A 79 9.13 -2.49 6.22
N PHE A 80 9.01 -1.70 7.28
CA PHE A 80 10.13 -1.34 8.16
C PHE A 80 10.24 -2.21 9.42
N ASP A 81 9.34 -3.17 9.60
CA ASP A 81 9.47 -4.21 10.63
C ASP A 81 10.34 -5.36 10.11
N ASP A 82 11.42 -5.72 10.80
CA ASP A 82 12.28 -6.85 10.43
C ASP A 82 11.60 -8.17 10.82
N VAL A 83 10.64 -8.59 10.01
CA VAL A 83 9.64 -9.62 10.35
C VAL A 83 10.23 -11.01 10.60
N ASP A 84 11.48 -11.24 10.18
CA ASP A 84 12.21 -12.48 10.42
C ASP A 84 12.93 -12.50 11.79
N ASP A 85 13.02 -11.37 12.51
CA ASP A 85 13.65 -11.27 13.84
C ASP A 85 12.79 -11.92 14.93
N ARG A 86 13.06 -13.20 15.19
CA ARG A 86 12.34 -14.02 16.19
C ARG A 86 12.40 -13.50 17.62
N ASN A 87 13.25 -12.52 17.93
CA ASN A 87 13.36 -11.92 19.26
C ASN A 87 12.42 -10.73 19.47
N ARG A 88 11.71 -10.29 18.42
CA ARG A 88 10.74 -9.19 18.49
C ARG A 88 9.31 -9.69 18.40
N THR A 89 8.41 -8.85 18.88
CA THR A 89 6.97 -9.01 18.65
C THR A 89 6.61 -8.22 17.40
N HIS A 90 6.00 -8.89 16.44
CA HIS A 90 5.57 -8.28 15.18
C HIS A 90 4.06 -8.09 15.14
N ARG A 91 3.58 -7.37 14.12
CA ARG A 91 2.16 -7.33 13.77
C ARG A 91 1.98 -7.88 12.35
N ILE A 92 1.76 -9.18 12.26
CA ILE A 92 1.61 -9.91 11.00
C ILE A 92 0.13 -10.17 10.75
N GLN A 93 -0.46 -9.48 9.79
CA GLN A 93 -1.81 -9.80 9.31
C GLN A 93 -1.72 -10.91 8.27
N ALA A 94 -2.53 -11.96 8.42
CA ALA A 94 -2.45 -13.12 7.54
C ALA A 94 -3.83 -13.72 7.24
N CYS A 95 -3.99 -14.20 6.00
CA CYS A 95 -5.07 -15.08 5.59
C CYS A 95 -4.50 -16.29 4.84
N SER A 96 -5.23 -17.40 4.81
CA SER A 96 -4.85 -18.60 4.05
C SER A 96 -5.75 -18.84 2.84
N SER A 97 -5.21 -19.51 1.84
CA SER A 97 -5.89 -19.83 0.60
C SER A 97 -5.45 -21.19 0.06
N TYR A 98 -6.44 -22.04 -0.24
CA TYR A 98 -6.27 -23.36 -0.85
C TYR A 98 -7.00 -23.49 -2.20
N ARG A 99 -7.67 -22.42 -2.65
CA ARG A 99 -8.47 -22.32 -3.89
C ARG A 99 -8.26 -20.93 -4.52
N PRO A 100 -8.84 -20.61 -5.69
CA PRO A 100 -8.72 -19.26 -6.25
C PRO A 100 -9.60 -18.27 -5.48
N ASP A 101 -9.33 -18.05 -4.20
CA ASP A 101 -10.18 -17.31 -3.26
C ASP A 101 -10.43 -15.87 -3.73
N PHE A 102 -9.38 -15.18 -4.16
CA PHE A 102 -9.49 -13.82 -4.69
C PHE A 102 -10.26 -13.73 -6.01
N ALA A 103 -10.35 -14.81 -6.79
CA ALA A 103 -11.16 -14.81 -8.01
C ALA A 103 -12.67 -14.83 -7.74
N THR A 104 -13.08 -15.16 -6.50
CA THR A 104 -14.49 -15.20 -6.09
C THR A 104 -14.95 -13.91 -5.41
N LEU A 105 -14.01 -13.00 -5.10
CA LEU A 105 -14.33 -11.73 -4.47
C LEU A 105 -14.89 -10.74 -5.51
N PRO A 106 -15.88 -9.93 -5.12
CA PRO A 106 -16.41 -8.90 -6.01
C PRO A 106 -15.34 -7.83 -6.26
N PRO A 107 -15.15 -7.36 -7.52
CA PRO A 107 -14.15 -6.35 -7.82
C PRO A 107 -14.43 -5.03 -7.10
N THR A 108 -13.37 -4.37 -6.66
CA THR A 108 -13.44 -3.02 -6.08
C THR A 108 -13.70 -2.01 -7.20
N THR A 109 -14.83 -1.32 -7.14
CA THR A 109 -15.19 -0.25 -8.09
C THR A 109 -14.62 1.10 -7.65
N ALA A 110 -13.30 1.26 -7.73
CA ALA A 110 -12.71 2.59 -7.65
C ALA A 110 -13.00 3.34 -8.96
N ARG A 111 -13.63 4.53 -8.90
CA ARG A 111 -13.76 5.42 -10.06
C ARG A 111 -12.39 6.01 -10.35
N ILE A 112 -11.76 5.56 -11.42
CA ILE A 112 -10.45 6.07 -11.83
C ILE A 112 -10.67 6.93 -13.07
N ALA A 113 -10.24 8.18 -13.00
CA ALA A 113 -10.22 9.06 -14.16
C ALA A 113 -9.40 8.37 -15.25
N SER A 114 -9.90 8.41 -16.49
CA SER A 114 -9.30 7.76 -17.68
C SER A 114 -7.77 7.74 -17.63
N ALA A 115 -7.20 6.59 -17.24
CA ALA A 115 -5.76 6.37 -17.24
C ALA A 115 -5.37 5.84 -18.62
N GLU A 116 -4.58 6.61 -19.37
CA GLU A 116 -4.07 6.17 -20.67
C GLU A 116 -3.13 4.98 -20.50
N LEU A 117 -3.21 4.07 -21.47
CA LEU A 117 -2.31 2.91 -21.56
C LEU A 117 -1.00 3.37 -22.19
N VAL A 118 0.11 3.11 -21.52
CA VAL A 118 1.45 3.46 -21.97
C VAL A 118 2.25 2.19 -22.18
N ASP A 119 2.92 2.08 -23.33
CA ASP A 119 3.86 1.00 -23.61
C ASP A 119 5.11 1.16 -22.75
N VAL A 120 5.52 0.09 -22.07
CA VAL A 120 6.65 0.08 -21.13
C VAL A 120 7.48 -1.19 -21.29
N GLU A 121 8.72 -1.15 -20.79
CA GLU A 121 9.57 -2.33 -20.69
C GLU A 121 9.70 -2.79 -19.23
N PHE A 122 9.30 -4.02 -18.95
CA PHE A 122 9.55 -4.65 -17.65
C PHE A 122 10.89 -5.38 -17.68
N GLU A 123 11.77 -5.09 -16.72
CA GLU A 123 13.02 -5.82 -16.54
C GLU A 123 12.79 -6.99 -15.59
N LEU A 124 13.06 -8.21 -16.06
CA LEU A 124 13.06 -9.44 -15.27
C LEU A 124 14.50 -9.88 -15.03
N GLY A 125 14.96 -9.94 -13.78
CA GLY A 125 16.34 -10.28 -13.46
C GLY A 125 16.54 -11.16 -12.24
N TRP A 126 17.76 -11.68 -12.14
CA TRP A 126 18.21 -12.66 -11.13
C TRP A 126 19.63 -12.33 -10.64
N TRP A 127 19.98 -12.81 -9.43
CA TRP A 127 21.27 -12.49 -8.80
C TRP A 127 22.31 -13.60 -8.88
N HIS A 128 21.98 -14.88 -8.67
CA HIS A 128 23.00 -15.94 -8.73
C HIS A 128 22.40 -17.28 -9.19
N GLN A 129 23.26 -18.20 -9.63
CA GLN A 129 22.86 -19.60 -9.76
C GLN A 129 22.89 -20.28 -8.38
N GLY A 130 21.85 -21.06 -8.06
CA GLY A 130 21.68 -21.78 -6.81
C GLY A 130 20.56 -22.82 -6.93
N PHE A 131 20.07 -23.35 -5.81
CA PHE A 131 18.89 -24.23 -5.85
C PHE A 131 17.72 -23.47 -6.50
N GLY A 132 17.16 -24.05 -7.56
CA GLY A 132 16.13 -23.40 -8.37
C GLY A 132 14.87 -23.03 -7.58
N LEU A 133 14.07 -22.13 -8.16
CA LEU A 133 12.83 -21.66 -7.56
C LEU A 133 11.85 -22.80 -7.25
N ALA A 134 11.10 -22.65 -6.15
CA ALA A 134 9.93 -23.47 -5.82
C ALA A 134 8.76 -23.17 -6.79
N ALA A 135 8.92 -23.55 -8.06
CA ALA A 135 8.09 -23.13 -9.18
C ALA A 135 6.59 -23.43 -8.99
N ALA A 136 6.23 -24.58 -8.42
CA ALA A 136 4.84 -24.92 -8.14
C ALA A 136 4.20 -23.96 -7.13
N GLY A 137 4.91 -23.64 -6.04
CA GLY A 137 4.47 -22.67 -5.04
C GLY A 137 4.35 -21.27 -5.64
N LEU A 138 5.36 -20.82 -6.40
CA LEU A 138 5.31 -19.52 -7.06
C LEU A 138 4.17 -19.39 -8.06
N ARG A 139 3.94 -20.39 -8.92
CA ARG A 139 2.81 -20.38 -9.86
C ARG A 139 1.48 -20.23 -9.13
N SER A 140 1.32 -20.87 -7.97
CA SER A 140 0.13 -20.73 -7.12
C SER A 140 -0.02 -19.30 -6.60
N ILE A 141 1.01 -18.75 -5.94
CA ILE A 141 0.91 -17.43 -5.30
C ILE A 141 0.77 -16.33 -6.35
N VAL A 142 1.57 -16.34 -7.42
CA VAL A 142 1.52 -15.33 -8.49
C VAL A 142 0.15 -15.30 -9.14
N LYS A 143 -0.44 -16.47 -9.42
CA LYS A 143 -1.79 -16.56 -9.98
C LYS A 143 -2.81 -15.89 -9.06
N GLN A 144 -2.70 -16.09 -7.75
CA GLN A 144 -3.61 -15.51 -6.77
C GLN A 144 -3.37 -14.01 -6.56
N MET A 145 -2.12 -13.54 -6.48
CA MET A 145 -1.78 -12.11 -6.43
C MET A 145 -2.29 -11.37 -7.67
N ARG A 146 -2.18 -12.00 -8.84
CA ARG A 146 -2.74 -11.48 -10.09
C ARG A 146 -4.26 -11.31 -9.99
N ARG A 147 -4.98 -12.32 -9.49
CA ARG A 147 -6.44 -12.21 -9.27
C ARG A 147 -6.80 -11.13 -8.24
N TYR A 148 -6.01 -10.98 -7.19
CA TYR A 148 -6.20 -9.91 -6.21
C TYR A 148 -6.07 -8.52 -6.87
N ALA A 149 -5.00 -8.29 -7.64
CA ALA A 149 -4.76 -7.03 -8.34
C ALA A 149 -5.76 -6.78 -9.49
N GLU A 150 -6.19 -7.82 -10.20
CA GLU A 150 -7.22 -7.75 -11.26
C GLU A 150 -8.57 -7.32 -10.72
N GLY A 151 -8.92 -7.78 -9.51
CA GLY A 151 -10.09 -7.32 -8.77
C GLY A 151 -10.02 -5.87 -8.29
N GLY A 152 -8.91 -5.16 -8.52
CA GLY A 152 -8.71 -3.80 -8.02
C GLY A 152 -8.57 -3.74 -6.49
N HIS A 153 -8.18 -4.85 -5.87
CA HIS A 153 -7.93 -4.89 -4.43
C HIS A 153 -6.56 -4.28 -4.10
N GLY A 154 -6.40 -3.87 -2.84
CA GLY A 154 -5.26 -3.10 -2.36
C GLY A 154 -5.56 -1.59 -2.27
N PRO A 155 -4.70 -0.83 -1.56
CA PRO A 155 -4.83 0.62 -1.48
C PRO A 155 -4.58 1.28 -2.84
N THR A 156 -5.16 2.45 -3.04
CA THR A 156 -4.98 3.29 -4.24
C THR A 156 -4.49 4.71 -3.91
N ASP A 157 -4.50 5.05 -2.62
CA ASP A 157 -4.03 6.31 -2.02
C ASP A 157 -2.57 6.22 -1.52
N ARG A 158 -2.02 5.01 -1.47
CA ARG A 158 -0.65 4.71 -1.04
C ARG A 158 -0.13 3.48 -1.80
N PRO A 159 1.19 3.22 -1.81
CA PRO A 159 1.73 2.04 -2.48
C PRO A 159 1.02 0.76 -2.00
N PHE A 160 0.64 -0.08 -2.94
CA PHE A 160 0.10 -1.40 -2.65
C PHE A 160 1.26 -2.37 -2.43
N ILE A 161 1.35 -2.86 -1.19
CA ILE A 161 2.35 -3.84 -0.76
C ILE A 161 1.60 -5.07 -0.25
N ILE A 162 1.97 -6.26 -0.74
CA ILE A 162 1.45 -7.53 -0.25
C ILE A 162 2.53 -8.60 -0.35
N TYR A 163 2.54 -9.49 0.63
CA TYR A 163 3.47 -10.61 0.69
C TYR A 163 2.71 -11.92 0.59
N GLY A 164 3.40 -12.99 0.22
CA GLY A 164 2.81 -14.32 0.21
C GLY A 164 3.82 -15.44 0.33
N GLN A 165 3.32 -16.61 0.72
CA GLN A 165 4.11 -17.83 0.86
C GLN A 165 3.32 -19.05 0.40
N SER A 166 3.98 -20.00 -0.27
CA SER A 166 3.42 -21.31 -0.61
C SER A 166 4.54 -22.34 -0.59
N GLY A 167 4.51 -23.19 0.43
CA GLY A 167 5.65 -24.05 0.76
C GLY A 167 6.91 -23.22 1.04
N GLN A 168 7.96 -23.42 0.25
CA GLN A 168 9.22 -22.67 0.35
C GLN A 168 9.25 -21.40 -0.51
N ALA A 169 8.28 -21.23 -1.42
CA ALA A 169 8.20 -20.03 -2.25
C ALA A 169 7.70 -18.86 -1.40
N MET A 170 8.45 -17.77 -1.39
CA MET A 170 8.04 -16.49 -0.81
C MET A 170 8.03 -15.43 -1.89
N ILE A 171 7.14 -14.46 -1.77
CA ILE A 171 6.97 -13.41 -2.76
C ILE A 171 6.55 -12.10 -2.10
N GLY A 172 6.97 -10.98 -2.69
CA GLY A 172 6.48 -9.65 -2.36
C GLY A 172 6.15 -8.88 -3.62
N LEU A 173 5.07 -8.10 -3.56
CA LEU A 173 4.58 -7.23 -4.62
C LEU A 173 4.56 -5.80 -4.10
N TYR A 174 5.06 -4.88 -4.93
CA TYR A 174 5.02 -3.44 -4.74
C TYR A 174 4.42 -2.79 -5.98
N ILE A 175 3.37 -1.99 -5.79
CA ILE A 175 2.79 -1.16 -6.84
C ILE A 175 2.68 0.26 -6.30
N GLY A 176 3.41 1.20 -6.92
CA GLY A 176 3.28 2.61 -6.62
C GLY A 176 1.86 3.12 -6.91
N GLN A 177 1.35 4.05 -6.10
CA GLN A 177 -0.02 4.54 -6.18
C GLN A 177 -0.37 5.31 -7.47
N GLY A 178 0.65 5.73 -8.22
CA GLY A 178 0.51 6.34 -9.55
C GLY A 178 0.28 5.31 -10.66
N LEU A 179 0.26 4.01 -10.34
CA LEU A 179 0.01 2.91 -11.28
C LEU A 179 -1.30 2.20 -10.97
N LEU A 180 -2.03 1.81 -12.02
CA LEU A 180 -3.25 1.04 -11.87
C LEU A 180 -2.98 -0.45 -11.64
N ASN A 181 -3.42 -0.99 -10.51
CA ASN A 181 -3.29 -2.41 -10.14
C ASN A 181 -3.81 -3.36 -11.22
N GLN A 182 -5.00 -3.08 -11.79
CA GLN A 182 -5.61 -3.92 -12.82
C GLN A 182 -4.76 -3.97 -14.10
N GLY A 183 -4.20 -2.83 -14.53
CA GLY A 183 -3.37 -2.78 -15.73
C GLY A 183 -2.08 -3.60 -15.59
N LEU A 184 -1.46 -3.54 -14.40
CA LEU A 184 -0.27 -4.34 -14.08
C LEU A 184 -0.60 -5.82 -13.91
N SER A 185 -1.82 -6.16 -13.49
CA SER A 185 -2.27 -7.54 -13.43
C SER A 185 -2.39 -8.21 -14.80
N GLU A 186 -2.93 -7.49 -15.78
CA GLU A 186 -3.08 -7.95 -17.16
C GLU A 186 -1.76 -8.00 -17.92
N SER A 187 -0.82 -7.10 -17.57
CA SER A 187 0.50 -7.00 -18.21
C SER A 187 1.61 -7.65 -17.37
N ALA A 188 2.21 -6.92 -16.43
CA ALA A 188 3.41 -7.32 -15.69
C ALA A 188 3.27 -8.65 -14.94
N LEU A 189 2.21 -8.82 -14.14
CA LEU A 189 2.00 -10.06 -13.38
C LEU A 189 1.72 -11.26 -14.28
N LYS A 190 1.04 -11.04 -15.41
CA LYS A 190 0.84 -12.08 -16.42
C LYS A 190 2.16 -12.45 -17.10
N LEU A 191 2.96 -11.46 -17.51
CA LEU A 191 4.30 -11.68 -18.08
C LEU A 191 5.20 -12.42 -17.10
N PHE A 192 5.20 -12.05 -15.82
CA PHE A 192 5.93 -12.75 -14.78
C PHE A 192 5.49 -14.21 -14.68
N GLN A 193 4.17 -14.46 -14.57
CA GLN A 193 3.59 -15.80 -14.48
C GLN A 193 3.94 -16.68 -15.69
N ASP A 194 3.80 -16.17 -16.91
CA ASP A 194 4.00 -16.92 -18.15
C ASP A 194 5.47 -17.25 -18.44
N ASN A 195 6.40 -16.55 -17.77
CA ASN A 195 7.83 -16.74 -17.94
C ASN A 195 8.49 -17.58 -16.82
N LEU A 196 7.79 -17.88 -15.72
CA LEU A 196 8.32 -18.74 -14.63
C LEU A 196 8.87 -20.08 -15.15
N ASP A 197 8.21 -20.69 -16.14
CA ASP A 197 8.59 -22.01 -16.68
C ASP A 197 9.62 -21.94 -17.80
N LYS A 198 9.82 -20.75 -18.38
CA LYS A 198 10.71 -20.51 -19.51
C LYS A 198 12.12 -20.12 -19.08
N LEU A 199 12.27 -19.68 -17.83
CA LEU A 199 13.55 -19.32 -17.26
C LEU A 199 14.38 -20.59 -17.05
N LYS A 200 15.36 -20.82 -17.93
CA LYS A 200 16.39 -21.85 -17.80
C LYS A 200 17.45 -21.48 -16.76
N VAL A 201 17.06 -20.77 -15.70
CA VAL A 201 17.96 -20.25 -14.67
C VAL A 201 17.67 -21.00 -13.39
N SER A 202 18.65 -21.76 -12.91
CA SER A 202 18.60 -22.31 -11.55
C SER A 202 18.96 -21.20 -10.58
N THR A 203 18.01 -20.32 -10.25
CA THR A 203 18.20 -19.21 -9.31
C THR A 203 17.27 -19.39 -8.11
N PRO A 204 17.72 -19.09 -6.87
CA PRO A 204 16.84 -19.09 -5.70
C PRO A 204 16.01 -17.80 -5.57
N SER A 205 16.31 -16.78 -6.39
CA SER A 205 15.62 -15.48 -6.38
C SER A 205 15.44 -14.89 -7.78
N LEU A 206 14.31 -14.24 -7.99
CA LEU A 206 13.92 -13.62 -9.26
C LEU A 206 13.09 -12.39 -8.95
N ALA A 207 13.32 -11.28 -9.65
CA ALA A 207 12.43 -10.13 -9.56
C ALA A 207 12.11 -9.55 -10.93
N MET A 208 10.93 -8.97 -11.07
CA MET A 208 10.55 -8.14 -12.21
C MET A 208 10.25 -6.74 -11.72
N GLN A 209 10.72 -5.72 -12.43
CA GLN A 209 10.49 -4.33 -12.11
C GLN A 209 10.12 -3.49 -13.34
N LEU A 210 9.28 -2.48 -13.13
CA LEU A 210 9.22 -1.27 -13.95
C LEU A 210 9.84 -0.18 -13.09
N CYS A 211 11.07 0.17 -13.42
CA CYS A 211 11.85 1.15 -12.69
C CYS A 211 12.84 1.79 -13.66
N GLU A 212 12.73 3.10 -13.84
CA GLU A 212 13.52 3.86 -14.79
C GLU A 212 14.00 5.18 -14.17
N GLU A 213 15.00 5.79 -14.77
CA GLU A 213 15.45 7.12 -14.37
C GLU A 213 14.31 8.14 -14.55
N GLY A 214 14.08 8.97 -13.54
CA GLY A 214 12.98 9.94 -13.52
C GLY A 214 11.66 9.41 -12.94
N TYR A 215 11.56 8.11 -12.65
CA TYR A 215 10.42 7.58 -11.91
C TYR A 215 10.59 7.87 -10.42
N ASP A 216 9.51 8.31 -9.77
CA ASP A 216 9.44 8.32 -8.30
C ASP A 216 8.86 6.98 -7.79
N SER A 217 8.87 6.78 -6.47
CA SER A 217 8.33 5.55 -5.88
C SER A 217 6.83 5.34 -6.17
N THR A 218 6.12 6.40 -6.56
CA THR A 218 4.69 6.31 -6.93
C THR A 218 4.48 5.69 -8.31
N HIS A 219 5.52 5.65 -9.15
CA HIS A 219 5.49 5.08 -10.50
C HIS A 219 6.36 3.83 -10.67
N VAL A 220 6.82 3.23 -9.58
CA VAL A 220 7.57 1.98 -9.61
C VAL A 220 6.65 0.78 -9.42
N PHE A 221 6.86 -0.26 -10.21
CA PHE A 221 6.30 -1.59 -9.98
C PHE A 221 7.43 -2.57 -9.71
N GLY A 222 7.20 -3.50 -8.79
CA GLY A 222 8.14 -4.56 -8.47
C GLY A 222 7.47 -5.81 -7.94
N ILE A 223 7.90 -6.97 -8.42
CA ILE A 223 7.57 -8.27 -7.84
C ILE A 223 8.84 -9.07 -7.66
N ILE A 224 9.08 -9.58 -6.44
CA ILE A 224 10.26 -10.37 -6.11
C ILE A 224 9.82 -11.70 -5.51
N ALA A 225 10.41 -12.78 -5.99
CA ALA A 225 10.21 -14.14 -5.54
C ALA A 225 11.51 -14.73 -5.02
N THR A 226 11.46 -15.43 -3.89
CA THR A 226 12.58 -16.15 -3.30
C THR A 226 12.16 -17.57 -2.90
N SER A 227 13.13 -18.46 -2.71
CA SER A 227 12.91 -19.83 -2.20
C SER A 227 13.81 -20.18 -1.01
N ASN A 228 14.32 -19.18 -0.31
CA ASN A 228 15.24 -19.31 0.83
C ASN A 228 14.55 -19.29 2.21
N GLY A 229 13.22 -19.09 2.25
CA GLY A 229 12.44 -19.17 3.49
C GLY A 229 12.55 -17.96 4.43
N THR A 230 12.91 -16.78 3.92
CA THR A 230 12.98 -15.51 4.66
C THR A 230 12.42 -14.35 3.82
N PHE A 231 11.79 -13.37 4.47
CA PHE A 231 11.29 -12.14 3.86
C PHE A 231 12.34 -11.02 3.79
N ALA A 232 13.46 -11.10 4.50
CA ALA A 232 14.53 -10.10 4.48
C ALA A 232 14.95 -9.62 3.05
N PRO A 233 15.27 -10.49 2.08
CA PRO A 233 15.60 -10.03 0.71
C PRO A 233 14.40 -9.39 0.00
N ILE A 234 13.18 -9.83 0.30
CA ILE A 234 11.95 -9.27 -0.25
C ILE A 234 11.72 -7.87 0.30
N GLN A 235 11.83 -7.68 1.62
CA GLN A 235 11.71 -6.37 2.25
C GLN A 235 12.82 -5.41 1.79
N SER A 236 14.04 -5.90 1.58
CA SER A 236 15.15 -5.10 1.02
C SER A 236 14.81 -4.59 -0.38
N ALA A 237 14.30 -5.45 -1.25
CA ALA A 237 13.89 -5.08 -2.60
C ALA A 237 12.74 -4.06 -2.59
N ILE A 238 11.72 -4.28 -1.75
CA ILE A 238 10.58 -3.35 -1.65
C ILE A 238 11.01 -2.01 -1.04
N LYS A 239 11.94 -1.97 -0.08
CA LYS A 239 12.55 -0.73 0.43
C LYS A 239 13.28 0.04 -0.67
N ALA A 240 13.98 -0.65 -1.57
CA ALA A 240 14.63 -0.02 -2.71
C ALA A 240 13.60 0.66 -3.63
N TRP A 241 12.55 -0.06 -4.02
CA TRP A 241 11.46 0.51 -4.84
C TRP A 241 10.70 1.65 -4.16
N ALA A 242 10.43 1.53 -2.85
CA ALA A 242 9.82 2.59 -2.06
C ALA A 242 10.69 3.86 -1.98
N ASN A 243 12.00 3.73 -2.19
CA ASN A 243 12.96 4.82 -2.31
C ASN A 243 13.26 5.22 -3.76
N ALA A 244 12.48 4.73 -4.73
CA ALA A 244 12.70 4.95 -6.17
C ALA A 244 14.06 4.45 -6.68
N THR A 245 14.63 3.44 -6.03
CA THR A 245 15.90 2.82 -6.42
C THR A 245 15.63 1.52 -7.16
N CYS A 246 16.13 1.42 -8.40
CA CYS A 246 16.03 0.21 -9.19
C CYS A 246 16.98 -0.88 -8.68
N LEU A 247 16.53 -2.12 -8.75
CA LEU A 247 17.34 -3.28 -8.37
C LEU A 247 18.40 -3.53 -9.44
N SER A 248 19.61 -3.88 -8.99
CA SER A 248 20.71 -4.27 -9.87
C SER A 248 20.78 -5.78 -9.96
N PHE A 249 20.66 -6.35 -11.17
CA PHE A 249 20.67 -7.80 -11.39
C PHE A 249 22.03 -8.29 -11.92
N SER A 250 22.35 -9.57 -11.69
CA SER A 250 23.52 -10.20 -12.34
C SER A 250 23.22 -10.69 -13.76
N GLY A 251 21.95 -11.00 -14.04
CA GLY A 251 21.44 -11.17 -15.39
C GLY A 251 19.99 -10.72 -15.45
N SER A 252 19.60 -10.11 -16.57
CA SER A 252 18.23 -9.66 -16.78
C SER A 252 17.82 -9.77 -18.25
N THR A 253 16.50 -9.78 -18.46
CA THR A 253 15.84 -9.75 -19.76
C THR A 253 14.70 -8.75 -19.69
N LYS A 254 14.50 -7.98 -20.76
CA LYS A 254 13.37 -7.05 -20.88
C LYS A 254 12.18 -7.67 -21.59
N PHE A 255 10.99 -7.29 -21.16
CA PHE A 255 9.72 -7.68 -21.77
C PHE A 255 8.88 -6.45 -22.06
N ALA A 256 8.47 -6.29 -23.31
CA ALA A 256 7.49 -5.29 -23.69
C ALA A 256 6.13 -5.60 -23.04
N GLY A 257 5.52 -4.59 -22.47
CA GLY A 257 4.19 -4.66 -21.89
C GLY A 257 3.57 -3.27 -21.82
N SER A 258 2.62 -3.11 -20.92
CA SER A 258 1.83 -1.89 -20.82
C SER A 258 1.48 -1.57 -19.37
N ALA A 259 1.54 -0.30 -19.00
CA ALA A 259 1.10 0.19 -17.70
C ALA A 259 0.09 1.33 -17.87
N LYS A 260 -0.84 1.47 -16.92
CA LYS A 260 -1.77 2.60 -16.87
C LYS A 260 -1.38 3.52 -15.73
N PHE A 261 -1.04 4.75 -16.09
CA PHE A 261 -0.61 5.78 -15.16
C PHE A 261 -1.84 6.55 -14.67
N THR A 262 -2.10 6.52 -13.36
CA THR A 262 -3.19 7.28 -12.72
C THR A 262 -2.76 8.70 -12.37
N THR A 263 -1.44 8.94 -12.33
CA THR A 263 -0.83 10.27 -12.18
C THR A 263 0.26 10.49 -13.23
N PRO A 264 0.56 11.74 -13.62
CA PRO A 264 1.63 12.03 -14.55
C PRO A 264 3.00 11.62 -14.00
N LEU A 265 3.87 11.13 -14.89
CA LEU A 265 5.29 10.98 -14.63
C LEU A 265 5.93 12.34 -14.34
N LEU A 266 6.91 12.35 -13.46
CA LEU A 266 7.77 13.52 -13.21
C LEU A 266 8.73 13.66 -14.40
N ASN A 267 8.27 14.17 -15.54
CA ASN A 267 9.13 14.36 -16.72
C ASN A 267 10.29 15.31 -16.40
N GLY A 268 11.45 14.74 -16.10
CA GLY A 268 12.74 15.41 -16.08
C GLY A 268 13.26 15.56 -17.49
N ASN A 269 12.65 16.40 -18.32
CA ASN A 269 13.18 16.67 -19.65
C ASN A 269 14.42 17.58 -19.59
N HIS A 270 15.44 17.27 -18.78
CA HIS A 270 16.76 17.90 -18.84
C HIS A 270 17.83 16.97 -18.25
N THR A 271 18.65 16.41 -19.14
CA THR A 271 19.98 15.84 -18.88
C THR A 271 20.88 16.84 -18.15
N THR A 272 20.79 16.96 -16.83
CA THR A 272 21.77 17.75 -16.06
C THR A 272 21.99 17.18 -14.66
N THR A 273 23.22 16.76 -14.40
CA THR A 273 23.76 16.14 -13.17
C THR A 273 23.94 17.11 -12.00
N ASN A 274 23.18 18.21 -11.93
CA ASN A 274 23.31 19.21 -10.87
C ASN A 274 22.27 19.00 -9.74
N PRO A 275 22.68 18.65 -8.51
CA PRO A 275 21.76 18.33 -7.41
C PRO A 275 20.86 19.51 -7.00
N THR A 276 21.29 20.74 -7.23
CA THR A 276 20.52 21.97 -6.96
C THR A 276 19.35 22.16 -7.93
N ILE A 277 19.46 21.64 -9.16
CA ILE A 277 18.40 21.73 -10.18
C ILE A 277 17.38 20.61 -9.95
N LEU A 278 17.83 19.42 -9.55
CA LEU A 278 16.95 18.32 -9.13
C LEU A 278 16.04 18.74 -7.98
N ALA A 279 16.59 19.38 -6.94
CA ALA A 279 15.80 19.92 -5.81
C ALA A 279 14.78 20.98 -6.24
N ARG A 280 15.14 21.86 -7.19
CA ARG A 280 14.22 22.87 -7.76
C ARG A 280 13.13 22.24 -8.63
N ASN A 281 13.42 21.14 -9.32
CA ASN A 281 12.44 20.42 -10.13
C ASN A 281 11.49 19.59 -9.26
N LEU A 282 12.01 18.97 -8.18
CA LEU A 282 11.19 18.33 -7.16
C LEU A 282 10.22 19.34 -6.52
N ALA A 283 10.73 20.52 -6.16
CA ALA A 283 9.91 21.63 -5.67
C ALA A 283 8.85 22.06 -6.69
N ARG A 284 9.23 22.30 -7.95
CA ARG A 284 8.29 22.67 -9.03
C ARG A 284 7.18 21.62 -9.21
N ASN A 285 7.50 20.34 -9.03
CA ASN A 285 6.54 19.25 -9.22
C ASN A 285 5.64 19.00 -7.99
N ILE A 286 6.15 19.19 -6.77
CA ILE A 286 5.31 19.26 -5.55
C ILE A 286 4.25 20.34 -5.73
N VAL A 287 4.61 21.45 -6.37
CA VAL A 287 3.68 22.57 -6.65
C VAL A 287 2.66 22.24 -7.71
N THR A 288 3.01 21.47 -8.75
CA THR A 288 2.01 21.03 -9.74
C THR A 288 0.93 20.13 -9.12
N ARG A 289 1.22 19.42 -8.02
CA ARG A 289 0.23 18.63 -7.27
C ARG A 289 -0.61 19.47 -6.30
N ALA A 290 -0.23 20.72 -6.05
CA ALA A 290 -0.75 21.57 -4.98
C ALA A 290 -1.43 22.86 -5.51
N ASP A 291 -2.18 22.75 -6.62
CA ASP A 291 -2.96 23.85 -7.23
C ASP A 291 -2.20 24.83 -8.15
N GLY A 292 -1.32 24.32 -9.01
CA GLY A 292 -0.92 25.02 -10.24
C GLY A 292 -0.09 26.29 -10.05
N ASP A 293 0.53 26.47 -8.89
CA ASP A 293 1.39 27.63 -8.65
C ASP A 293 2.77 27.46 -9.34
N SER A 294 3.50 28.56 -9.53
CA SER A 294 4.85 28.50 -10.09
C SER A 294 5.85 28.01 -9.03
N GLY A 295 6.88 27.23 -9.41
CA GLY A 295 7.91 26.77 -8.48
C GLY A 295 8.65 27.89 -7.71
N ALA A 296 8.57 29.14 -8.17
CA ALA A 296 9.08 30.31 -7.47
C ALA A 296 8.26 30.68 -6.21
N ASN A 297 6.94 30.48 -6.24
CA ASN A 297 6.07 30.76 -5.11
C ASN A 297 6.23 29.71 -4.00
N PHE A 298 6.57 28.47 -4.33
CA PHE A 298 6.87 27.45 -3.32
C PHE A 298 8.06 27.78 -2.44
N THR A 299 9.18 28.20 -3.03
CA THR A 299 10.35 28.61 -2.25
C THR A 299 10.07 29.87 -1.44
N LYS A 300 9.17 30.74 -1.92
CA LYS A 300 8.71 31.91 -1.16
C LYS A 300 7.86 31.53 0.05
N TYR A 301 6.94 30.58 -0.08
CA TYR A 301 6.08 30.13 1.02
C TYR A 301 6.76 29.16 1.97
N ASN A 302 7.79 28.46 1.50
CA ASN A 302 8.55 27.47 2.26
C ASN A 302 10.05 27.84 2.27
N PRO A 303 10.42 28.97 2.91
CA PRO A 303 11.80 29.41 2.97
C PRO A 303 12.62 28.49 3.89
N GLY A 304 13.92 28.33 3.60
CA GLY A 304 14.85 27.59 4.45
C GLY A 304 15.95 26.91 3.65
N ASP A 305 17.19 27.05 4.11
CA ASP A 305 18.33 26.37 3.50
C ASP A 305 18.14 24.84 3.60
N GLY A 306 18.19 24.18 2.45
CA GLY A 306 17.99 22.73 2.36
C GLY A 306 16.55 22.26 2.59
N PHE A 307 15.54 23.15 2.62
CA PHE A 307 14.13 22.74 2.81
C PHE A 307 13.73 21.58 1.89
N CYS A 308 13.98 21.72 0.58
CA CYS A 308 13.66 20.70 -0.42
C CYS A 308 14.45 19.40 -0.24
N SER A 309 15.69 19.49 0.24
CA SER A 309 16.56 18.33 0.46
C SER A 309 16.24 17.58 1.76
N ASN A 310 15.57 18.25 2.70
CA ASN A 310 15.20 17.72 4.01
C ASN A 310 13.70 17.40 4.13
N LEU A 311 12.95 17.48 3.03
CA LEU A 311 11.54 17.14 2.99
C LEU A 311 11.33 15.71 3.47
N LYS A 312 10.42 15.54 4.42
CA LYS A 312 10.04 14.23 4.95
C LYS A 312 8.79 13.71 4.23
N PRO A 313 8.64 12.38 4.07
CA PRO A 313 7.38 11.79 3.65
C PRO A 313 6.22 12.28 4.53
N LYS A 314 5.09 12.62 3.89
CA LYS A 314 3.87 13.18 4.52
C LYS A 314 4.01 14.53 5.22
N GLN A 315 5.15 15.23 5.06
CA GLN A 315 5.30 16.58 5.57
C GLN A 315 4.36 17.55 4.85
N HIS A 316 3.61 18.33 5.63
CA HIS A 316 2.80 19.42 5.10
C HIS A 316 3.68 20.57 4.62
N ILE A 317 3.30 21.18 3.49
CA ILE A 317 3.99 22.32 2.88
C ILE A 317 2.99 23.45 2.66
N CYS A 318 3.48 24.69 2.66
CA CYS A 318 2.66 25.86 2.42
C CYS A 318 2.43 26.05 0.92
N CYS A 319 1.17 26.07 0.49
CA CYS A 319 0.78 26.43 -0.88
C CYS A 319 0.51 27.94 -1.03
N SER A 320 0.45 28.68 0.08
CA SER A 320 0.26 30.12 0.13
C SER A 320 0.99 30.72 1.34
N SER A 321 1.01 32.04 1.47
CA SER A 321 1.59 32.70 2.63
C SER A 321 0.78 32.44 3.90
N GLY A 322 1.47 32.08 5.00
CA GLY A 322 0.86 31.87 6.30
C GLY A 322 1.60 30.77 7.08
N ASP A 323 1.12 30.48 8.27
CA ASP A 323 1.58 29.35 9.07
C ASP A 323 0.75 28.09 8.73
N LEU A 324 1.38 26.92 8.83
CA LEU A 324 0.67 25.65 8.68
C LEU A 324 -0.32 25.48 9.84
N PRO A 325 -1.55 25.01 9.55
CA PRO A 325 -2.47 24.55 10.58
C PRO A 325 -1.85 23.45 11.45
N ASP A 326 -2.40 23.29 12.65
CA ASP A 326 -2.12 22.12 13.47
C ASP A 326 -2.91 20.92 12.94
N PHE A 327 -2.21 19.94 12.37
CA PHE A 327 -2.82 18.74 11.81
C PHE A 327 -2.99 17.60 12.82
N ARG A 328 -2.83 17.87 14.12
CA ARG A 328 -3.08 16.86 15.15
C ARG A 328 -4.53 16.35 15.08
N PRO A 329 -4.73 15.01 15.10
CA PRO A 329 -6.05 14.43 15.20
C PRO A 329 -6.78 14.95 16.44
N GLN A 330 -8.01 15.39 16.25
CA GLN A 330 -8.85 15.80 17.38
C GLN A 330 -9.28 14.56 18.18
N PRO A 331 -9.38 14.67 19.52
CA PRO A 331 -9.95 13.62 20.35
C PRO A 331 -11.34 13.20 19.88
N ASN A 332 -11.75 11.98 20.24
CA ASN A 332 -13.13 11.54 20.05
C ASN A 332 -14.08 12.35 20.95
N GLU A 333 -15.39 12.26 20.72
CA GLU A 333 -16.40 12.99 21.52
C GLU A 333 -16.34 12.64 23.02
N ASP A 334 -15.93 11.42 23.36
CA ASP A 334 -15.70 10.96 24.74
C ASP A 334 -14.35 11.43 25.31
N SER A 335 -13.65 12.32 24.61
CA SER A 335 -12.31 12.83 24.94
C SER A 335 -11.19 11.78 24.91
N SER A 336 -11.45 10.56 24.40
CA SER A 336 -10.41 9.57 24.19
C SER A 336 -9.50 9.94 23.00
N CYS A 337 -8.25 9.48 23.05
CA CYS A 337 -7.29 9.71 21.98
C CYS A 337 -7.78 9.11 20.65
N LYS A 338 -7.53 9.81 19.55
CA LYS A 338 -7.74 9.25 18.22
C LYS A 338 -6.71 8.16 17.96
N ALA A 339 -7.17 6.93 17.72
CA ALA A 339 -6.31 5.84 17.31
C ALA A 339 -6.04 5.88 15.80
N TYR A 340 -4.81 5.55 15.40
CA TYR A 340 -4.40 5.36 14.02
C TYR A 340 -3.87 3.94 13.83
N GLN A 341 -4.32 3.26 12.77
CA GLN A 341 -3.78 1.96 12.40
C GLN A 341 -2.60 2.15 11.44
N VAL A 342 -1.41 1.75 11.87
CA VAL A 342 -0.18 1.76 11.06
C VAL A 342 -0.36 0.92 9.78
N GLN A 343 0.07 1.48 8.66
CA GLN A 343 0.01 0.89 7.32
C GLN A 343 1.40 0.42 6.83
N ALA A 344 1.43 -0.36 5.74
CA ALA A 344 2.61 -1.07 5.24
C ALA A 344 3.84 -0.21 4.88
N ASN A 345 3.75 1.11 4.84
CA ASN A 345 4.88 2.01 4.53
C ASN A 345 5.01 3.16 5.54
N ASP A 346 4.31 3.07 6.67
CA ASP A 346 4.40 4.10 7.70
C ASP A 346 5.69 3.95 8.51
N THR A 347 6.26 5.10 8.85
CA THR A 347 7.34 5.25 9.81
C THR A 347 6.89 6.18 10.93
N CYS A 348 7.52 6.09 12.10
CA CYS A 348 7.27 7.06 13.16
C CYS A 348 7.54 8.50 12.68
N ASP A 349 8.58 8.70 11.86
CA ASP A 349 8.91 10.01 11.31
C ASP A 349 7.84 10.54 10.34
N SER A 350 7.31 9.69 9.46
CA SER A 350 6.26 10.10 8.53
C SER A 350 4.94 10.39 9.23
N LEU A 351 4.58 9.59 10.24
CA LEU A 351 3.36 9.82 11.04
C LEU A 351 3.48 11.06 11.92
N ALA A 352 4.66 11.31 12.49
CA ALA A 352 4.94 12.55 13.21
C ALA A 352 4.80 13.77 12.30
N ALA A 353 5.33 13.70 11.07
CA ALA A 353 5.19 14.77 10.08
C ALA A 353 3.73 14.99 9.64
N GLU A 354 2.99 13.91 9.37
CA GLU A 354 1.58 13.95 8.97
C GLU A 354 0.68 14.60 10.03
N TYR A 355 0.91 14.29 11.30
CA TYR A 355 0.06 14.73 12.40
C TYR A 355 0.62 15.92 13.18
N SER A 356 1.64 16.61 12.66
CA SER A 356 2.27 17.76 13.33
C SER A 356 2.74 17.44 14.76
N LEU A 357 3.21 16.22 14.99
CA LEU A 357 3.69 15.74 16.29
C LEU A 357 5.21 15.78 16.37
N LYS A 358 5.75 16.03 17.56
CA LYS A 358 7.15 15.73 17.84
C LYS A 358 7.31 14.22 18.06
N MET A 359 8.49 13.70 17.75
CA MET A 359 8.80 12.29 17.99
C MET A 359 8.64 11.90 19.46
N ASP A 360 8.96 12.80 20.39
CA ASP A 360 8.80 12.55 21.82
C ASP A 360 7.32 12.48 22.23
N ASP A 361 6.46 13.32 21.65
CA ASP A 361 5.01 13.26 21.89
C ASP A 361 4.43 11.93 21.37
N LEU A 362 4.82 11.54 20.14
CA LEU A 362 4.39 10.27 19.56
C LEU A 362 4.81 9.07 20.42
N LYS A 363 6.03 9.08 20.96
CA LYS A 363 6.50 8.03 21.88
C LYS A 363 5.72 8.05 23.20
N GLU A 364 5.50 9.23 23.77
CA GLU A 364 4.76 9.39 25.03
C GLU A 364 3.35 8.81 24.93
N PHE A 365 2.63 9.14 23.85
CA PHE A 365 1.25 8.68 23.63
C PHE A 365 1.12 7.17 23.45
N ASN A 366 2.21 6.46 23.11
CA ASN A 366 2.23 5.04 22.81
C ASN A 366 3.07 4.21 23.81
N LYS A 367 3.40 4.73 25.00
CA LYS A 367 4.21 3.99 26.00
C LYS A 367 3.55 2.72 26.54
N ASN A 368 2.21 2.65 26.52
CA ASN A 368 1.42 1.59 27.16
C ASN A 368 0.51 0.84 26.17
N THR A 369 0.83 0.88 24.87
CA THR A 369 0.02 0.32 23.79
C THR A 369 0.58 -0.97 23.22
#